data_AF-A0A7V2UVA0-F1
#
_entry.id   AF-A0A7V2UVA0-F1
#
_cell.length_a   1.000
_cell.length_b   1.000
_cell.length_c   1.000
_cell.angle_alpha   90.00
_cell.angle_beta   90.00
_cell.angle_gamma   90.00
#
_symmetry.space_group_name_H-M   'P 1'
#
loop_
_entity.id
_entity.type
_entity.pdbx_description
1 polymer ?
#
loop_
_entity_poly.entity_id
_entity_poly.type
_entity_poly.pdbx_seq_one_letter_code
_entity_poly.pdbx_strand_id
1 'polypeptide(L)'
;MNVAPALIAAFLMAVPPARAGDAKAGPEAAVPALLAPRDGLRNVYAKLKAGKEVRVAYFGGSITAAPGWRVKTLKWLQAAYPSAQVSEIHAAIGGTGSDLGVFRCRQDVLRLKPDLVFVEFAVNDGGASPDQIVRCMEGIVRQIRAADPRTDICYVYTLHTNMRKDYEAGRCPRSVAAQERVADHYGIPSINVALKIVEMARAGTLVYKKEENLPAGAIVFSADECHPTDAAHQVYCDVIVEGLKRMEGMAAPGPHPAKPPLAPDNLEKAALAPLTPAMLSPGWKKLDPQAGLGKQFANRLPEIWEGRAPGDAIAFSFKGTTVKLYDIVGPDGGQAVVTVDGKAGKPQPRFDSYCSYHRLATLHVAEGLPDAVHTVRVEIHPEQPKRDAVVNKEKDKPGFDPKKYDGTVLRVGWIMLVGELVQ
;
A
#
# COMPACT_ATOMS: atom_id res chain seq x y z
N MET A 1 21.87 -20.41 21.05
CA MET A 1 20.71 -21.09 20.46
C MET A 1 20.26 -20.27 19.26
N ASN A 2 20.45 -20.82 18.06
CA ASN A 2 20.21 -20.13 16.79
C ASN A 2 18.71 -19.93 16.57
N VAL A 3 18.30 -18.68 16.42
CA VAL A 3 16.94 -18.30 16.00
C VAL A 3 16.92 -18.35 14.48
N ALA A 4 16.17 -19.30 13.91
CA ALA A 4 15.97 -19.39 12.47
C ALA A 4 15.16 -18.17 11.95
N PRO A 5 15.47 -17.64 10.76
CA PRO A 5 14.72 -16.53 10.18
C PRO A 5 13.34 -17.03 9.70
N ALA A 6 12.28 -16.35 10.12
CA ALA A 6 10.92 -16.63 9.66
C ALA A 6 10.78 -16.29 8.17
N LEU A 7 10.42 -17.29 7.34
CA LEU A 7 10.03 -17.08 5.96
C LEU A 7 8.78 -16.20 5.90
N ILE A 8 8.92 -14.99 5.36
CA ILE A 8 7.79 -14.16 4.95
C ILE A 8 7.26 -14.74 3.63
N ALA A 9 6.18 -15.51 3.69
CA ALA A 9 5.45 -15.95 2.51
C ALA A 9 4.65 -14.77 1.93
N ALA A 10 5.12 -14.21 0.82
CA ALA A 10 4.37 -13.25 0.03
C ALA A 10 3.43 -14.03 -0.90
N PHE A 11 2.11 -13.86 -0.78
CA PHE A 11 1.18 -14.45 -1.76
C PHE A 11 -0.05 -13.60 -2.04
N LEU A 12 -0.44 -13.71 -3.32
CA LEU A 12 -1.41 -12.95 -4.09
C LEU A 12 -2.79 -12.79 -3.42
N MET A 13 -3.30 -11.55 -3.45
CA MET A 13 -4.74 -11.33 -3.39
C MET A 13 -5.36 -11.75 -4.73
N ALA A 14 -6.29 -12.71 -4.69
CA ALA A 14 -7.12 -13.03 -5.83
C ALA A 14 -8.05 -11.83 -6.11
N VAL A 15 -7.79 -11.14 -7.22
CA VAL A 15 -8.70 -10.11 -7.75
C VAL A 15 -9.91 -10.83 -8.33
N PRO A 16 -11.14 -10.59 -7.86
CA PRO A 16 -12.32 -11.19 -8.46
C PRO A 16 -12.45 -10.75 -9.93
N PRO A 17 -12.99 -11.61 -10.82
CA PRO A 17 -13.18 -11.25 -12.21
C PRO A 17 -14.10 -10.02 -12.31
N ALA A 18 -13.61 -8.97 -12.98
CA ALA A 18 -14.42 -7.80 -13.28
C ALA A 18 -15.63 -8.23 -14.13
N ARG A 19 -16.84 -7.88 -13.68
CA ARG A 19 -18.03 -7.97 -14.54
C ARG A 19 -17.83 -7.05 -15.73
N ALA A 20 -17.98 -7.60 -16.94
CA ALA A 20 -17.99 -6.82 -18.17
C ALA A 20 -19.21 -5.89 -18.15
N GLY A 21 -18.96 -4.64 -17.78
CA GLY A 21 -19.88 -3.51 -17.98
C GLY A 21 -19.20 -2.53 -18.94
N ASP A 22 -19.96 -2.09 -19.94
CA ASP A 22 -19.58 -1.30 -21.10
C ASP A 22 -18.35 -0.39 -20.91
N ALA A 23 -17.29 -0.74 -21.64
CA ALA A 23 -16.07 0.05 -21.75
C ALA A 23 -16.36 1.37 -22.48
N LYS A 24 -16.69 2.42 -21.73
CA LYS A 24 -16.51 3.80 -22.22
C LYS A 24 -15.03 3.98 -22.56
N ALA A 25 -14.74 4.43 -23.78
CA ALA A 25 -13.39 4.70 -24.26
C ALA A 25 -12.62 5.52 -23.20
N GLY A 26 -11.57 4.91 -22.63
CA GLY A 26 -10.74 5.52 -21.60
C GLY A 26 -9.86 6.65 -22.17
N PRO A 27 -9.22 7.45 -21.30
CA PRO A 27 -8.26 8.46 -21.73
C PRO A 27 -7.16 7.83 -22.60
N GLU A 28 -6.69 8.59 -23.58
CA GLU A 28 -5.64 8.21 -24.54
C GLU A 28 -4.48 7.52 -23.81
N ALA A 29 -4.18 6.29 -24.22
CA ALA A 29 -3.29 5.44 -23.44
C ALA A 29 -1.85 5.96 -23.48
N ALA A 30 -1.31 6.33 -22.32
CA ALA A 30 0.07 6.80 -22.21
C ALA A 30 1.06 5.78 -22.80
N VAL A 31 2.05 6.28 -23.54
CA VAL A 31 3.12 5.46 -24.13
C VAL A 31 4.13 5.09 -23.04
N PRO A 32 4.47 3.80 -22.86
CA PRO A 32 5.47 3.38 -21.89
C PRO A 32 6.85 3.95 -22.23
N ALA A 33 7.53 4.49 -21.22
CA ALA A 33 8.95 4.85 -21.28
C ALA A 33 9.67 4.29 -20.04
N LEU A 34 10.94 3.89 -20.20
CA LEU A 34 11.76 3.44 -19.06
C LEU A 34 11.95 4.54 -18.01
N LEU A 35 12.03 5.80 -18.46
CA LEU A 35 12.18 7.00 -17.64
C LEU A 35 11.36 8.14 -18.23
N ALA A 36 10.55 8.78 -17.40
CA ALA A 36 10.02 10.12 -17.64
C ALA A 36 10.58 11.04 -16.55
N PRO A 37 11.60 11.88 -16.85
CA PRO A 37 12.36 12.56 -15.80
C PRO A 37 11.64 13.78 -15.20
N ARG A 38 10.75 14.43 -15.95
CA ARG A 38 9.99 15.63 -15.52
C ARG A 38 10.88 16.63 -14.78
N ASP A 39 10.51 17.03 -13.56
CA ASP A 39 11.26 17.99 -12.76
C ASP A 39 12.52 17.40 -12.08
N GLY A 40 12.74 16.09 -12.22
CA GLY A 40 13.84 15.36 -11.60
C GLY A 40 13.79 15.32 -10.07
N LEU A 41 14.94 15.03 -9.45
CA LEU A 41 15.11 14.91 -7.99
C LEU A 41 16.04 16.01 -7.46
N ARG A 42 15.69 17.26 -7.75
CA ARG A 42 16.58 18.42 -7.55
C ARG A 42 17.00 18.67 -6.10
N ASN A 43 16.16 18.37 -5.12
CA ASN A 43 16.45 18.65 -3.71
C ASN A 43 17.29 17.55 -3.09
N VAL A 44 17.02 16.27 -3.42
CA VAL A 44 17.80 15.15 -2.89
C VAL A 44 19.25 15.21 -3.37
N TYR A 45 19.50 15.54 -4.65
CA TYR A 45 20.86 15.68 -5.16
C TYR A 45 21.62 16.82 -4.50
N ALA A 46 20.96 17.93 -4.19
CA ALA A 46 21.59 19.02 -3.46
C ALA A 46 22.02 18.60 -2.04
N LYS A 47 21.19 17.81 -1.33
CA LYS A 47 21.57 17.27 -0.02
C LYS A 47 22.69 16.23 -0.10
N LEU A 48 22.60 15.30 -1.06
CA LEU A 48 23.62 14.26 -1.29
C LEU A 48 24.99 14.88 -1.58
N LYS A 49 25.06 15.84 -2.51
CA LYS A 49 26.33 16.53 -2.88
C LYS A 49 26.90 17.38 -1.74
N ALA A 50 26.04 17.91 -0.88
CA ALA A 50 26.45 18.65 0.31
C ALA A 50 26.85 17.76 1.50
N GLY A 51 26.85 16.42 1.35
CA GLY A 51 27.19 15.50 2.44
C GLY A 51 26.19 15.53 3.61
N LYS A 52 24.94 15.92 3.36
CA LYS A 52 23.90 16.02 4.40
C LYS A 52 23.21 14.68 4.63
N GLU A 53 22.47 14.59 5.73
CA GLU A 53 21.54 13.48 5.95
C GLU A 53 20.45 13.47 4.85
N VAL A 54 20.20 12.28 4.29
CA VAL A 54 19.16 12.02 3.29
C VAL A 54 18.34 10.82 3.72
N ARG A 55 17.06 11.04 4.01
CA ARG A 55 16.12 9.98 4.39
C ARG A 55 15.29 9.54 3.19
N VAL A 56 15.43 8.29 2.79
CA VAL A 56 14.76 7.72 1.61
C VAL A 56 13.63 6.81 2.05
N ALA A 57 12.40 7.23 1.77
CA ALA A 57 11.21 6.42 1.99
C ALA A 57 10.88 5.55 0.78
N TYR A 58 10.60 4.28 1.06
CA TYR A 58 10.12 3.31 0.09
C TYR A 58 8.68 2.95 0.43
N PHE A 59 7.75 3.56 -0.29
CA PHE A 59 6.33 3.55 0.01
C PHE A 59 5.57 2.75 -1.05
N GLY A 60 5.21 1.51 -0.73
CA GLY A 60 4.63 0.62 -1.72
C GLY A 60 4.08 -0.69 -1.17
N GLY A 61 3.84 -1.61 -2.09
CA GLY A 61 3.30 -2.94 -1.83
C GLY A 61 4.35 -4.00 -1.44
N SER A 62 4.05 -5.27 -1.75
CA SER A 62 4.89 -6.42 -1.39
C SER A 62 6.22 -6.46 -2.15
N ILE A 63 6.24 -6.03 -3.41
CA ILE A 63 7.46 -5.96 -4.23
C ILE A 63 8.46 -4.96 -3.63
N THR A 64 7.96 -3.86 -3.06
CA THR A 64 8.77 -2.89 -2.31
C THR A 64 9.18 -3.41 -0.92
N ALA A 65 8.34 -4.20 -0.25
CA ALA A 65 8.64 -4.77 1.07
C ALA A 65 9.78 -5.79 1.04
N ALA A 66 9.92 -6.51 -0.09
CA ALA A 66 10.99 -7.49 -0.30
C ALA A 66 12.39 -6.85 -0.11
N PRO A 67 13.39 -7.61 0.36
CA PRO A 67 14.80 -7.16 0.41
C PRO A 67 15.43 -7.14 -0.99
N GLY A 68 14.78 -6.47 -1.95
CA GLY A 68 15.12 -6.45 -3.36
C GLY A 68 15.56 -5.07 -3.83
N TRP A 69 14.88 -4.54 -4.86
CA TRP A 69 15.23 -3.26 -5.50
C TRP A 69 15.37 -2.10 -4.50
N ARG A 70 14.53 -2.06 -3.46
CA ARG A 70 14.63 -1.10 -2.35
C ARG A 70 16.01 -1.11 -1.69
N VAL A 71 16.42 -2.27 -1.18
CA VAL A 71 17.69 -2.42 -0.47
C VAL A 71 18.88 -2.19 -1.41
N LYS A 72 18.79 -2.68 -2.65
CA LYS A 72 19.84 -2.53 -3.66
C LYS A 72 20.04 -1.07 -4.07
N THR A 73 18.95 -0.31 -4.28
CA THR A 73 19.03 1.12 -4.63
C THR A 73 19.50 1.99 -3.46
N LEU A 74 19.10 1.68 -2.22
CA LEU A 74 19.63 2.35 -1.02
C LEU A 74 21.15 2.15 -0.92
N LYS A 75 21.61 0.90 -1.07
CA LYS A 75 23.03 0.57 -1.06
C LYS A 75 23.81 1.31 -2.15
N TRP A 76 23.23 1.44 -3.34
CA TRP A 76 23.82 2.23 -4.41
C TRP A 76 23.93 3.72 -4.03
N LEU A 77 22.87 4.33 -3.48
CA LEU A 77 22.92 5.73 -3.03
C LEU A 77 24.00 5.96 -1.98
N GLN A 78 24.13 5.05 -1.00
CA GLN A 78 25.19 5.08 0.02
C GLN A 78 26.60 5.00 -0.59
N ALA A 79 26.79 4.13 -1.58
CA ALA A 79 28.07 3.95 -2.24
C ALA A 79 28.43 5.12 -3.17
N ALA A 80 27.43 5.68 -3.86
CA ALA A 80 27.61 6.80 -4.80
C ALA A 80 27.86 8.14 -4.09
N TYR A 81 27.33 8.32 -2.88
CA TYR A 81 27.46 9.55 -2.10
C TYR A 81 27.98 9.25 -0.68
N PRO A 82 29.24 8.79 -0.54
CA PRO A 82 29.79 8.35 0.75
C PRO A 82 29.97 9.47 1.77
N SER A 83 29.94 10.73 1.34
CA SER A 83 29.97 11.90 2.24
C SER A 83 28.61 12.21 2.87
N ALA A 84 27.51 11.66 2.34
CA ALA A 84 26.16 11.86 2.85
C ALA A 84 25.73 10.70 3.75
N GLN A 85 24.95 11.00 4.79
CA GLN A 85 24.31 9.97 5.60
C GLN A 85 22.98 9.58 4.97
N VAL A 86 22.96 8.51 4.18
CA VAL A 86 21.74 8.01 3.52
C VAL A 86 21.11 6.90 4.36
N SER A 87 19.86 7.11 4.79
CA SER A 87 19.12 6.17 5.62
C SER A 87 17.76 5.80 5.02
N GLU A 88 17.24 4.65 5.44
CA GLU A 88 15.98 4.10 4.95
C GLU A 88 14.80 4.42 5.87
N ILE A 89 13.67 4.72 5.22
CA ILE A 89 12.34 4.64 5.79
C ILE A 89 11.58 3.50 5.08
N HIS A 90 11.42 2.36 5.76
CA HIS A 90 10.72 1.19 5.21
C HIS A 90 9.20 1.31 5.40
N ALA A 91 8.54 1.95 4.45
CA ALA A 91 7.10 2.24 4.47
C ALA A 91 6.27 1.30 3.56
N ALA A 92 6.72 0.07 3.33
CA ALA A 92 6.02 -0.88 2.49
C ALA A 92 5.12 -1.84 3.30
N ILE A 93 3.95 -2.18 2.75
CA ILE A 93 3.04 -3.18 3.31
C ILE A 93 2.57 -4.09 2.18
N GLY A 94 2.85 -5.39 2.33
CA GLY A 94 2.51 -6.39 1.32
C GLY A 94 1.01 -6.44 1.01
N GLY A 95 0.66 -6.52 -0.28
CA GLY A 95 -0.72 -6.60 -0.73
C GLY A 95 -1.54 -5.33 -0.45
N THR A 96 -0.95 -4.13 -0.52
CA THR A 96 -1.69 -2.88 -0.27
C THR A 96 -1.49 -1.91 -1.42
N GLY A 97 -2.55 -1.20 -1.81
CA GLY A 97 -2.53 -0.19 -2.86
C GLY A 97 -2.46 1.23 -2.31
N SER A 98 -2.59 2.19 -3.23
CA SER A 98 -2.63 3.62 -2.89
C SER A 98 -3.85 3.99 -2.04
N ASP A 99 -4.91 3.19 -2.10
CA ASP A 99 -6.15 3.33 -1.34
C ASP A 99 -5.97 3.21 0.18
N LEU A 100 -5.07 2.33 0.64
CA LEU A 100 -4.62 2.30 2.02
C LEU A 100 -3.43 3.25 2.24
N GLY A 101 -2.54 3.35 1.25
CA GLY A 101 -1.37 4.24 1.27
C GLY A 101 -1.74 5.67 1.68
N VAL A 102 -2.76 6.25 1.06
CA VAL A 102 -3.14 7.64 1.29
C VAL A 102 -3.53 7.95 2.74
N PHE A 103 -4.10 7.00 3.48
CA PHE A 103 -4.42 7.20 4.91
C PHE A 103 -3.19 7.07 5.80
N ARG A 104 -2.30 6.11 5.52
CA ARG A 104 -1.11 5.85 6.35
C ARG A 104 0.09 6.72 6.02
N CYS A 105 0.04 7.53 4.96
CA CYS A 105 1.16 8.35 4.49
C CYS A 105 1.76 9.20 5.62
N ARG A 106 0.92 9.89 6.40
CA ARG A 106 1.40 10.70 7.54
C ARG A 106 2.16 9.87 8.58
N GLN A 107 1.62 8.72 8.97
CA GLN A 107 2.19 7.88 10.03
C GLN A 107 3.49 7.18 9.60
N ASP A 108 3.46 6.60 8.40
CA ASP A 108 4.49 5.69 7.91
C ASP A 108 5.60 6.42 7.14
N VAL A 109 5.33 7.62 6.64
CA VAL A 109 6.25 8.40 5.81
C VAL A 109 6.51 9.77 6.44
N LEU A 110 5.50 10.64 6.53
CA LEU A 110 5.73 12.08 6.82
C LEU A 110 6.28 12.34 8.22
N ARG A 111 5.85 11.58 9.23
CA ARG A 111 6.39 11.66 10.61
C ARG A 111 7.91 11.47 10.66
N LEU A 112 8.46 10.73 9.71
CA LEU A 112 9.88 10.40 9.62
C LEU A 112 10.68 11.42 8.78
N LYS A 113 10.01 12.47 8.26
CA LYS A 113 10.60 13.60 7.52
C LYS A 113 11.51 13.15 6.36
N PRO A 114 10.95 12.48 5.34
CA PRO A 114 11.73 12.00 4.20
C PRO A 114 12.21 13.15 3.30
N ASP A 115 13.35 12.94 2.66
CA ASP A 115 13.88 13.81 1.61
C ASP A 115 13.52 13.30 0.21
N LEU A 116 13.37 11.99 0.07
CA LEU A 116 12.95 11.30 -1.15
C LEU A 116 11.91 10.25 -0.80
N VAL A 117 10.81 10.20 -1.54
CA VAL A 117 9.79 9.14 -1.45
C VAL A 117 9.68 8.42 -2.79
N PHE A 118 10.12 7.17 -2.83
CA PHE A 118 9.73 6.26 -3.91
C PHE A 118 8.31 5.76 -3.65
N VAL A 119 7.42 5.90 -4.63
CA VAL A 119 6.02 5.43 -4.54
C VAL A 119 5.80 4.33 -5.58
N GLU A 120 5.31 3.17 -5.13
CA GLU A 120 5.18 1.96 -5.95
C GLU A 120 3.87 1.23 -5.58
N PHE A 121 2.80 1.53 -6.32
CA PHE A 121 1.47 0.93 -6.08
C PHE A 121 0.78 0.38 -7.34
N ALA A 122 1.35 0.55 -8.54
CA ALA A 122 0.65 0.27 -9.80
C ALA A 122 0.16 -1.18 -9.94
N VAL A 123 0.91 -2.17 -9.43
CA VAL A 123 0.47 -3.57 -9.41
C VAL A 123 -0.70 -3.76 -8.44
N ASN A 124 -0.62 -3.19 -7.24
CA ASN A 124 -1.65 -3.31 -6.21
C ASN A 124 -2.94 -2.55 -6.56
N ASP A 125 -2.82 -1.46 -7.32
CA ASP A 125 -3.93 -0.65 -7.81
C ASP A 125 -4.62 -1.27 -9.03
N GLY A 126 -4.14 -2.40 -9.56
CA GLY A 126 -4.63 -2.99 -10.81
C GLY A 126 -6.13 -3.26 -10.85
N GLY A 127 -6.76 -3.51 -9.69
CA GLY A 127 -8.21 -3.69 -9.55
C GLY A 127 -9.04 -2.40 -9.45
N ALA A 128 -8.44 -1.27 -9.06
CA ALA A 128 -9.14 -0.01 -8.80
C ALA A 128 -9.50 0.75 -10.10
N SER A 129 -10.50 1.62 -10.03
CA SER A 129 -10.82 2.50 -11.16
C SER A 129 -9.73 3.56 -11.35
N PRO A 130 -9.46 4.04 -12.58
CA PRO A 130 -8.49 5.11 -12.81
C PRO A 130 -8.74 6.34 -11.94
N ASP A 131 -9.99 6.75 -11.75
CA ASP A 131 -10.33 7.93 -10.94
C ASP A 131 -10.06 7.69 -9.45
N GLN A 132 -10.29 6.48 -8.94
CA GLN A 132 -9.89 6.15 -7.56
C GLN A 132 -8.36 6.21 -7.40
N ILE A 133 -7.60 5.67 -8.36
CA ILE A 133 -6.13 5.71 -8.34
C ILE A 133 -5.64 7.15 -8.35
N VAL A 134 -6.18 7.99 -9.24
CA VAL A 134 -5.85 9.42 -9.32
C VAL A 134 -6.09 10.11 -7.98
N ARG A 135 -7.28 9.95 -7.38
CA ARG A 135 -7.62 10.57 -6.09
C ARG A 135 -6.70 10.14 -4.94
N CYS A 136 -6.33 8.86 -4.88
CA CYS A 136 -5.43 8.32 -3.85
C CYS A 136 -4.00 8.82 -4.04
N MET A 137 -3.46 8.70 -5.26
CA MET A 137 -2.08 9.07 -5.58
C MET A 137 -1.86 10.58 -5.49
N GLU A 138 -2.82 11.37 -5.97
CA GLU A 138 -2.81 12.81 -5.76
C GLU A 138 -2.86 13.17 -4.27
N GLY A 139 -3.72 12.50 -3.48
CA GLY A 139 -3.77 12.70 -2.03
C GLY A 139 -2.42 12.45 -1.35
N ILE A 140 -1.70 11.38 -1.74
CA ILE A 140 -0.35 11.07 -1.25
C ILE A 140 0.62 12.21 -1.61
N VAL A 141 0.65 12.64 -2.88
CA VAL A 141 1.54 13.71 -3.35
C VAL A 141 1.30 15.01 -2.59
N ARG A 142 0.03 15.41 -2.47
CA ARG A 142 -0.36 16.66 -1.82
C ARG A 142 -0.05 16.63 -0.33
N GLN A 143 -0.27 15.50 0.35
CA GLN A 143 0.15 15.32 1.75
C GLN A 143 1.67 15.45 1.92
N ILE A 144 2.47 14.83 1.04
CA ILE A 144 3.94 14.94 1.06
C ILE A 144 4.38 16.39 0.87
N ARG A 145 3.85 17.07 -0.14
CA ARG A 145 4.21 18.46 -0.49
C ARG A 145 3.72 19.48 0.53
N ALA A 146 2.59 19.23 1.19
CA ALA A 146 2.11 20.07 2.28
C ALA A 146 2.98 19.93 3.54
N ALA A 147 3.55 18.75 3.81
CA ALA A 147 4.45 18.53 4.92
C ALA A 147 5.83 19.18 4.70
N ASP A 148 6.39 19.03 3.50
CA ASP A 148 7.57 19.76 3.08
C ASP A 148 7.58 19.91 1.54
N PRO A 149 7.48 21.14 0.99
CA PRO A 149 7.50 21.34 -0.45
C PRO A 149 8.83 20.93 -1.10
N ARG A 150 9.90 20.67 -0.33
CA ARG A 150 11.20 20.21 -0.84
C ARG A 150 11.37 18.69 -0.89
N THR A 151 10.49 17.88 -0.31
CA THR A 151 10.62 16.40 -0.35
C THR A 151 10.43 15.86 -1.76
N ASP A 152 11.45 15.32 -2.42
CA ASP A 152 11.31 14.79 -3.77
C ASP A 152 10.49 13.48 -3.80
N ILE A 153 9.78 13.24 -4.90
CA ILE A 153 8.95 12.05 -5.11
C ILE A 153 9.39 11.40 -6.42
N CYS A 154 9.46 10.07 -6.46
CA CYS A 154 9.69 9.30 -7.69
C CYS A 154 8.71 8.14 -7.76
N TYR A 155 7.99 8.00 -8.86
CA TYR A 155 7.16 6.82 -9.09
C TYR A 155 8.00 5.69 -9.66
N VAL A 156 7.72 4.46 -9.22
CA VAL A 156 8.33 3.24 -9.75
C VAL A 156 7.21 2.30 -10.17
N TYR A 157 7.27 1.81 -11.41
CA TYR A 157 6.27 0.88 -11.94
C TYR A 157 6.85 -0.51 -12.07
N THR A 158 6.42 -1.41 -11.19
CA THR A 158 6.78 -2.83 -11.19
C THR A 158 5.81 -3.65 -12.03
N LEU A 159 6.14 -4.94 -12.27
CA LEU A 159 5.37 -5.83 -13.13
C LEU A 159 4.61 -6.89 -12.33
N HIS A 160 3.33 -7.08 -12.69
CA HIS A 160 2.66 -8.37 -12.61
C HIS A 160 2.40 -8.86 -14.05
N THR A 161 2.55 -10.16 -14.34
CA THR A 161 2.51 -10.65 -15.74
C THR A 161 1.20 -10.37 -16.47
N ASN A 162 0.08 -10.22 -15.75
CA ASN A 162 -1.20 -9.80 -16.34
C ASN A 162 -1.15 -8.41 -17.02
N MET A 163 -0.20 -7.55 -16.66
CA MET A 163 0.01 -6.22 -17.26
C MET A 163 0.81 -6.29 -18.57
N ARG A 164 1.41 -7.44 -18.90
CA ARG A 164 2.34 -7.56 -20.05
C ARG A 164 1.70 -7.22 -21.39
N LYS A 165 0.41 -7.58 -21.57
CA LYS A 165 -0.31 -7.40 -22.85
C LYS A 165 -0.41 -5.93 -23.23
N ASP A 166 -0.57 -5.04 -22.26
CA ASP A 166 -0.61 -3.61 -22.52
C ASP A 166 0.76 -3.11 -23.00
N TYR A 167 1.84 -3.51 -22.31
CA TYR A 167 3.20 -3.19 -22.71
C TYR A 167 3.57 -3.77 -24.09
N GLU A 168 3.15 -5.00 -24.38
CA GLU A 168 3.27 -5.66 -25.70
C GLU A 168 2.55 -4.91 -26.80
N ALA A 169 1.42 -4.30 -26.48
CA ALA A 169 0.67 -3.43 -27.38
C ALA A 169 1.17 -1.96 -27.39
N GLY A 170 2.30 -1.66 -26.74
CA GLY A 170 2.90 -0.32 -26.72
C GLY A 170 2.14 0.70 -25.87
N ARG A 171 1.37 0.26 -24.87
CA ARG A 171 0.55 1.13 -24.00
C ARG A 171 0.84 0.86 -22.53
N CYS A 172 0.71 1.89 -21.70
CA CYS A 172 0.79 1.73 -20.25
C CYS A 172 -0.42 0.94 -19.74
N PRO A 173 -0.24 -0.01 -18.81
CA PRO A 173 -1.34 -0.61 -18.07
C PRO A 173 -2.20 0.45 -17.40
N ARG A 174 -3.50 0.16 -17.23
CA ARG A 174 -4.51 1.11 -16.72
C ARG A 174 -4.08 1.83 -15.44
N SER A 175 -3.52 1.11 -14.47
CA SER A 175 -3.05 1.71 -13.21
C SER A 175 -1.85 2.64 -13.41
N VAL A 176 -0.89 2.24 -14.26
CA VAL A 176 0.26 3.07 -14.62
C VAL A 176 -0.19 4.34 -15.33
N ALA A 177 -1.09 4.24 -16.31
CA ALA A 177 -1.62 5.41 -17.01
C ALA A 177 -2.34 6.39 -16.07
N ALA A 178 -3.07 5.89 -15.07
CA ALA A 178 -3.70 6.73 -14.05
C ALA A 178 -2.67 7.45 -13.15
N GLN A 179 -1.60 6.75 -12.76
CA GLN A 179 -0.51 7.34 -11.97
C GLN A 179 0.30 8.36 -12.77
N GLU A 180 0.54 8.12 -14.07
CA GLU A 180 1.22 9.06 -14.96
C GLU A 180 0.45 10.38 -15.12
N ARG A 181 -0.90 10.37 -15.12
CA ARG A 181 -1.69 11.62 -15.09
C ARG A 181 -1.35 12.50 -13.89
N VAL A 182 -1.21 11.88 -12.71
CA VAL A 182 -0.80 12.59 -11.48
C VAL A 182 0.66 13.03 -11.61
N ALA A 183 1.53 12.17 -12.14
CA ALA A 183 2.94 12.48 -12.31
C ALA A 183 3.17 13.67 -13.26
N ASP A 184 2.48 13.72 -14.39
CA ASP A 184 2.51 14.82 -15.34
C ASP A 184 1.99 16.11 -14.71
N HIS A 185 0.83 16.05 -14.04
CA HIS A 185 0.25 17.21 -13.39
C HIS A 185 1.19 17.80 -12.34
N TYR A 186 1.88 16.96 -11.56
CA TYR A 186 2.76 17.41 -10.46
C TYR A 186 4.26 17.49 -10.79
N GLY A 187 4.68 17.15 -12.01
CA GLY A 187 6.10 17.15 -12.41
C GLY A 187 6.93 16.05 -11.76
N ILE A 188 6.31 14.93 -11.36
CA ILE A 188 6.96 13.84 -10.61
C ILE A 188 7.71 12.90 -11.57
N PRO A 189 9.01 12.67 -11.41
CA PRO A 189 9.70 11.65 -12.21
C PRO A 189 9.11 10.26 -12.02
N SER A 190 9.10 9.46 -13.08
CA SER A 190 8.70 8.07 -13.02
C SER A 190 9.68 7.15 -13.74
N ILE A 191 9.90 5.96 -13.16
CA ILE A 191 10.80 4.93 -13.68
C ILE A 191 9.99 3.64 -13.88
N ASN A 192 9.94 3.15 -15.12
CA ASN A 192 9.17 1.97 -15.48
C ASN A 192 10.07 0.74 -15.59
N VAL A 193 10.31 0.07 -14.47
CA VAL A 193 11.10 -1.16 -14.45
C VAL A 193 10.36 -2.34 -15.09
N ALA A 194 9.02 -2.30 -15.11
CA ALA A 194 8.19 -3.32 -15.74
C ALA A 194 8.42 -3.41 -17.25
N LEU A 195 8.55 -2.26 -17.93
CA LEU A 195 8.83 -2.20 -19.36
C LEU A 195 10.14 -2.94 -19.69
N LYS A 196 11.19 -2.79 -18.88
CA LYS A 196 12.47 -3.49 -19.09
C LYS A 196 12.32 -5.01 -19.03
N ILE A 197 11.52 -5.52 -18.09
CA ILE A 197 11.27 -6.97 -17.98
C ILE A 197 10.57 -7.48 -19.23
N VAL A 198 9.57 -6.75 -19.73
CA VAL A 198 8.84 -7.13 -20.96
C VAL A 198 9.77 -7.10 -22.17
N GLU A 199 10.65 -6.10 -22.30
CA GLU A 199 11.67 -6.04 -23.36
C GLU A 199 12.63 -7.23 -23.30
N MET A 200 13.14 -7.56 -22.11
CA MET A 200 14.05 -8.69 -21.92
C MET A 200 13.37 -10.03 -22.22
N ALA A 201 12.09 -10.17 -21.88
CA ALA A 201 11.30 -11.34 -22.22
C ALA A 201 11.13 -11.51 -23.74
N ARG A 202 10.79 -10.43 -24.47
CA ARG A 202 10.72 -10.46 -25.94
C ARG A 202 12.07 -10.80 -26.59
N ALA A 203 13.16 -10.37 -25.98
CA ALA A 203 14.51 -10.67 -26.44
C ALA A 203 15.01 -12.08 -26.06
N GLY A 204 14.21 -12.89 -25.34
CA GLY A 204 14.60 -14.24 -24.91
C GLY A 204 15.67 -14.28 -23.82
N THR A 205 16.05 -13.13 -23.25
CA THR A 205 17.06 -13.02 -22.17
C THR A 205 16.45 -13.16 -20.77
N LEU A 206 15.13 -13.22 -20.68
CA LEU A 206 14.37 -13.40 -19.46
C LEU A 206 13.12 -14.24 -19.75
N VAL A 207 12.69 -15.04 -18.77
CA VAL A 207 11.38 -15.69 -18.76
C VAL A 207 10.55 -15.21 -17.58
N TYR A 208 9.23 -15.15 -17.74
CA TYR A 208 8.36 -14.66 -16.66
C TYR A 208 8.29 -15.61 -15.45
N LYS A 209 8.31 -16.91 -15.71
CA LYS A 209 8.27 -17.98 -14.71
C LYS A 209 9.29 -19.05 -15.07
N LYS A 210 9.74 -19.82 -14.07
CA LYS A 210 10.63 -20.95 -14.31
C LYS A 210 9.95 -21.97 -15.23
N GLU A 211 10.63 -22.30 -16.32
CA GLU A 211 10.25 -23.33 -17.30
C GLU A 211 11.29 -24.47 -17.28
N GLU A 212 10.90 -25.67 -17.73
CA GLU A 212 11.81 -26.84 -17.74
C GLU A 212 13.01 -26.65 -18.67
N ASN A 213 12.79 -25.99 -19.81
CA ASN A 213 13.82 -25.71 -20.83
C ASN A 213 14.16 -24.21 -20.86
N LEU A 214 14.74 -23.71 -19.77
CA LEU A 214 15.18 -22.32 -19.68
C LEU A 214 16.31 -22.04 -20.69
N PRO A 215 16.24 -20.97 -21.52
CA PRO A 215 17.36 -20.57 -22.35
C PRO A 215 18.61 -20.33 -21.50
N ALA A 216 19.79 -20.75 -22.00
CA ALA A 216 21.04 -20.63 -21.26
C ALA A 216 21.31 -19.18 -20.85
N GLY A 217 21.47 -18.93 -19.55
CA GLY A 217 21.71 -17.59 -19.00
C GLY A 217 20.48 -16.69 -18.88
N ALA A 218 19.28 -17.15 -19.22
CA ALA A 218 18.07 -16.35 -19.06
C ALA A 218 17.74 -16.13 -17.57
N ILE A 219 17.32 -14.91 -17.25
CA ILE A 219 16.86 -14.56 -15.91
C ILE A 219 15.42 -15.08 -15.74
N VAL A 220 15.12 -15.67 -14.58
CA VAL A 220 13.73 -15.94 -14.19
C VAL A 220 13.19 -14.72 -13.47
N PHE A 221 12.12 -14.12 -13.99
CA PHE A 221 11.49 -12.96 -13.36
C PHE A 221 10.93 -13.31 -11.98
N SER A 222 10.03 -14.29 -11.89
CA SER A 222 9.31 -14.60 -10.65
C SER A 222 8.92 -16.08 -10.57
N ALA A 223 8.67 -16.59 -9.36
CA ALA A 223 8.04 -17.89 -9.16
C ALA A 223 6.49 -17.83 -9.25
N ASP A 224 5.91 -16.67 -8.98
CA ASP A 224 4.46 -16.48 -8.83
C ASP A 224 3.90 -15.37 -9.71
N GLU A 225 4.66 -14.98 -10.74
CA GLU A 225 4.30 -13.95 -11.73
C GLU A 225 4.19 -12.51 -11.20
N CYS A 226 4.57 -12.29 -9.93
CA CYS A 226 4.44 -11.00 -9.26
C CYS A 226 5.74 -10.61 -8.54
N HIS A 227 6.23 -11.47 -7.64
CA HIS A 227 7.35 -11.16 -6.75
C HIS A 227 8.68 -11.52 -7.44
N PRO A 228 9.54 -10.54 -7.75
CA PRO A 228 10.75 -10.80 -8.51
C PRO A 228 11.74 -11.68 -7.75
N THR A 229 12.51 -12.50 -8.47
CA THR A 229 13.72 -13.15 -7.94
C THR A 229 14.80 -12.10 -7.62
N ASP A 230 15.85 -12.47 -6.89
CA ASP A 230 16.95 -11.54 -6.60
C ASP A 230 17.62 -10.98 -7.87
N ALA A 231 17.78 -11.84 -8.89
CA ALA A 231 18.32 -11.44 -10.20
C ALA A 231 17.39 -10.45 -10.93
N ALA A 232 16.07 -10.67 -10.88
CA ALA A 232 15.11 -9.72 -11.45
C ALA A 232 15.04 -8.41 -10.65
N HIS A 233 15.20 -8.45 -9.33
CA HIS A 233 15.37 -7.26 -8.51
C HIS A 233 16.66 -6.51 -8.82
N GLN A 234 17.72 -7.18 -9.28
CA GLN A 234 18.91 -6.52 -9.78
C GLN A 234 18.61 -5.74 -11.07
N VAL A 235 17.87 -6.33 -12.01
CA VAL A 235 17.41 -5.61 -13.22
C VAL A 235 16.60 -4.36 -12.85
N TYR A 236 15.69 -4.46 -11.87
CA TYR A 236 14.97 -3.29 -11.37
C TYR A 236 15.91 -2.23 -10.81
N CYS A 237 16.89 -2.63 -9.99
CA CYS A 237 17.89 -1.72 -9.44
C CYS A 237 18.67 -1.02 -10.55
N ASP A 238 19.13 -1.73 -11.57
CA ASP A 238 19.95 -1.17 -12.64
C ASP A 238 19.19 -0.10 -13.44
N VAL A 239 17.91 -0.35 -13.76
CA VAL A 239 17.04 0.62 -14.43
C VAL A 239 16.78 1.84 -13.55
N ILE A 240 16.55 1.63 -12.24
CA ILE A 240 16.36 2.74 -11.30
C ILE A 240 17.61 3.58 -11.18
N VAL A 241 18.78 2.95 -11.00
CA VAL A 241 20.08 3.63 -10.91
C VAL A 241 20.37 4.45 -12.17
N GLU A 242 20.11 3.89 -13.35
CA GLU A 242 20.24 4.62 -14.61
C GLU A 242 19.31 5.83 -14.66
N GLY A 243 18.04 5.68 -14.24
CA GLY A 243 17.09 6.78 -14.13
C GLY A 243 17.56 7.87 -13.17
N LEU A 244 18.05 7.49 -12.00
CA LEU A 244 18.63 8.41 -11.02
C LEU A 244 19.79 9.20 -11.64
N LYS A 245 20.79 8.52 -12.22
CA LYS A 245 21.93 9.17 -12.87
C LYS A 245 21.51 10.21 -13.92
N ARG A 246 20.50 9.90 -14.74
CA ARG A 246 19.98 10.81 -15.77
C ARG A 246 19.27 12.03 -15.21
N MET A 247 18.71 11.93 -14.00
CA MET A 247 18.03 13.04 -13.31
C MET A 247 18.98 13.95 -12.53
N GLU A 248 20.24 13.56 -12.38
CA GLU A 248 21.23 14.34 -11.65
C GLU A 248 21.54 15.65 -12.40
N GLY A 249 21.32 16.79 -11.72
CA GLY A 249 21.64 18.10 -12.26
C GLY A 249 20.61 18.67 -13.26
N MET A 250 19.46 18.02 -13.45
CA MET A 250 18.42 18.50 -14.39
C MET A 250 17.74 19.82 -13.98
N ALA A 251 17.62 20.09 -12.68
CA ALA A 251 16.94 21.27 -12.17
C ALA A 251 17.62 21.82 -10.91
N ALA A 252 17.49 23.13 -10.69
CA ALA A 252 18.02 23.80 -9.51
C ALA A 252 17.21 23.44 -8.25
N PRO A 253 17.86 23.24 -7.09
CA PRO A 253 17.16 22.91 -5.85
C PRO A 253 16.20 24.02 -5.43
N GLY A 254 15.05 23.65 -4.88
CA GLY A 254 14.00 24.58 -4.48
C GLY A 254 12.68 23.88 -4.19
N PRO A 255 11.75 24.57 -3.48
CA PRO A 255 10.43 24.03 -3.20
C PRO A 255 9.70 23.69 -4.51
N HIS A 256 8.88 22.64 -4.47
CA HIS A 256 7.97 22.31 -5.56
C HIS A 256 6.76 23.24 -5.55
N PRO A 257 6.40 23.83 -6.71
CA PRO A 257 5.32 24.80 -6.75
C PRO A 257 4.00 24.13 -6.36
N ALA A 258 3.19 24.83 -5.58
CA ALA A 258 1.82 24.41 -5.32
C ALA A 258 1.04 24.42 -6.65
N LYS A 259 0.24 23.38 -6.89
CA LYS A 259 -0.63 23.26 -8.05
C LYS A 259 -2.08 23.09 -7.59
N PRO A 260 -3.07 23.59 -8.38
CA PRO A 260 -4.46 23.26 -8.14
C PRO A 260 -4.65 21.74 -8.20
N PRO A 261 -5.63 21.18 -7.48
CA PRO A 261 -5.89 19.75 -7.54
C PRO A 261 -6.31 19.32 -8.95
N LEU A 262 -5.80 18.17 -9.41
CA LEU A 262 -6.20 17.47 -10.61
C LEU A 262 -7.60 16.86 -10.44
N ALA A 263 -7.86 16.22 -9.31
CA ALA A 263 -9.17 15.76 -8.89
C ALA A 263 -9.70 16.66 -7.74
N PRO A 264 -10.82 17.37 -7.92
CA PRO A 264 -11.40 18.20 -6.86
C PRO A 264 -11.74 17.42 -5.58
N ASP A 265 -12.04 16.12 -5.70
CA ASP A 265 -12.35 15.20 -4.61
C ASP A 265 -11.16 14.28 -4.25
N ASN A 266 -9.92 14.73 -4.49
CA ASN A 266 -8.73 13.99 -4.09
C ASN A 266 -8.67 13.73 -2.58
N LEU A 267 -7.81 12.79 -2.17
CA LEU A 267 -7.74 12.30 -0.80
C LEU A 267 -6.63 12.96 0.03
N GLU A 268 -6.28 14.23 -0.21
CA GLU A 268 -5.26 14.95 0.58
C GLU A 268 -5.60 15.06 2.07
N LYS A 269 -6.90 15.04 2.41
CA LYS A 269 -7.42 15.08 3.79
C LYS A 269 -7.56 13.69 4.43
N ALA A 270 -7.13 12.62 3.75
CA ALA A 270 -7.15 11.28 4.34
C ALA A 270 -6.19 11.21 5.53
N ALA A 271 -6.66 10.62 6.64
CA ALA A 271 -5.89 10.50 7.87
C ALA A 271 -6.24 9.23 8.67
N LEU A 272 -5.31 8.83 9.52
CA LEU A 272 -5.54 7.90 10.62
C LEU A 272 -5.81 8.71 11.90
N ALA A 273 -6.91 8.42 12.57
CA ALA A 273 -7.30 9.02 13.85
C ALA A 273 -7.43 7.93 14.93
N PRO A 274 -6.89 8.15 16.14
CA PRO A 274 -6.90 7.15 17.19
C PRO A 274 -8.33 6.94 17.73
N LEU A 275 -8.60 5.74 18.23
CA LEU A 275 -9.77 5.49 19.06
C LEU A 275 -9.50 6.04 20.47
N THR A 276 -10.52 6.58 21.12
CA THR A 276 -10.45 7.03 22.51
C THR A 276 -11.36 6.17 23.40
N PRO A 277 -11.09 6.04 24.71
CA PRO A 277 -11.95 5.28 25.62
C PRO A 277 -13.41 5.73 25.62
N ALA A 278 -13.68 7.02 25.38
CA ALA A 278 -15.03 7.57 25.30
C ALA A 278 -15.84 7.04 24.10
N MET A 279 -15.18 6.49 23.08
CA MET A 279 -15.81 5.88 21.92
C MET A 279 -16.21 4.42 22.15
N LEU A 280 -15.74 3.80 23.23
CA LEU A 280 -15.81 2.35 23.41
C LEU A 280 -16.83 1.97 24.47
N SER A 281 -17.59 0.90 24.24
CA SER A 281 -18.37 0.28 25.32
C SER A 281 -17.43 -0.28 26.42
N PRO A 282 -17.91 -0.49 27.66
CA PRO A 282 -17.07 -0.92 28.78
C PRO A 282 -16.30 -2.24 28.58
N GLY A 283 -16.73 -3.12 27.65
CA GLY A 283 -16.12 -4.42 27.40
C GLY A 283 -14.79 -4.39 26.62
N TRP A 284 -14.44 -3.24 26.02
CA TRP A 284 -13.22 -3.12 25.22
C TRP A 284 -11.95 -3.04 26.08
N LYS A 285 -10.89 -3.70 25.62
CA LYS A 285 -9.58 -3.67 26.27
C LYS A 285 -8.49 -3.26 25.29
N LYS A 286 -7.56 -2.42 25.75
CA LYS A 286 -6.34 -2.13 24.99
C LYS A 286 -5.39 -3.32 25.11
N LEU A 287 -4.89 -3.80 23.97
CA LEU A 287 -3.89 -4.86 23.94
C LEU A 287 -2.51 -4.32 24.38
N ASP A 288 -1.73 -5.17 25.05
CA ASP A 288 -0.35 -4.85 25.44
C ASP A 288 0.54 -4.72 24.19
N PRO A 289 1.13 -3.55 23.91
CA PRO A 289 2.00 -3.35 22.74
C PRO A 289 3.30 -4.15 22.81
N GLN A 290 3.63 -4.79 23.93
CA GLN A 290 4.83 -5.62 24.12
C GLN A 290 4.55 -7.13 24.14
N ALA A 291 3.29 -7.55 23.99
CA ALA A 291 2.91 -8.96 23.97
C ALA A 291 1.90 -9.31 22.85
N GLY A 292 1.87 -10.59 22.47
CA GLY A 292 0.89 -11.15 21.54
C GLY A 292 0.67 -10.32 20.27
N LEU A 293 -0.61 -10.11 19.92
CA LEU A 293 -1.00 -9.33 18.74
C LEU A 293 -0.65 -7.84 18.85
N GLY A 294 -0.63 -7.28 20.07
CA GLY A 294 -0.20 -5.91 20.31
C GLY A 294 1.23 -5.69 19.84
N LYS A 295 2.15 -6.58 20.23
CA LYS A 295 3.53 -6.57 19.72
C LYS A 295 3.63 -6.85 18.23
N GLN A 296 2.89 -7.85 17.75
CA GLN A 296 2.95 -8.28 16.35
C GLN A 296 2.60 -7.14 15.37
N PHE A 297 1.64 -6.28 15.74
CA PHE A 297 1.15 -5.21 14.86
C PHE A 297 1.56 -3.80 15.31
N ALA A 298 2.31 -3.63 16.41
CA ALA A 298 2.69 -2.33 16.99
C ALA A 298 3.27 -1.32 15.97
N ASN A 299 4.01 -1.79 14.97
CA ASN A 299 4.60 -0.92 13.95
C ASN A 299 3.56 -0.22 13.05
N ARG A 300 2.35 -0.80 12.92
CA ARG A 300 1.27 -0.30 12.06
C ARG A 300 0.08 0.19 12.88
N LEU A 301 -0.25 -0.55 13.92
CA LEU A 301 -1.31 -0.27 14.89
C LEU A 301 -0.65 -0.12 16.29
N PRO A 302 -0.08 1.05 16.62
CA PRO A 302 0.59 1.25 17.91
C PRO A 302 -0.36 1.14 19.10
N GLU A 303 -1.66 1.38 18.87
CA GLU A 303 -2.72 1.08 19.83
C GLU A 303 -3.71 0.13 19.15
N ILE A 304 -4.14 -0.90 19.87
CA ILE A 304 -5.15 -1.85 19.41
C ILE A 304 -6.15 -2.05 20.52
N TRP A 305 -7.42 -1.81 20.21
CA TRP A 305 -8.54 -2.06 21.09
C TRP A 305 -9.24 -3.35 20.65
N GLU A 306 -9.54 -4.22 21.61
CA GLU A 306 -10.18 -5.51 21.40
C GLU A 306 -11.52 -5.57 22.14
N GLY A 307 -12.59 -5.83 21.40
CA GLY A 307 -13.91 -6.16 21.92
C GLY A 307 -14.21 -7.63 21.65
N ARG A 308 -14.98 -8.27 22.53
CA ARG A 308 -15.24 -9.73 22.46
C ARG A 308 -16.70 -10.10 22.60
N ALA A 309 -17.48 -9.35 23.39
CA ALA A 309 -18.86 -9.71 23.65
C ALA A 309 -19.78 -9.19 22.53
N PRO A 310 -20.78 -9.97 22.10
CA PRO A 310 -21.88 -9.43 21.30
C PRO A 310 -22.47 -8.17 21.94
N GLY A 311 -22.72 -7.15 21.14
CA GLY A 311 -23.19 -5.83 21.60
C GLY A 311 -22.09 -4.86 22.04
N ASP A 312 -20.84 -5.32 22.22
CA ASP A 312 -19.71 -4.40 22.36
C ASP A 312 -19.61 -3.50 21.12
N ALA A 313 -19.38 -2.20 21.32
CA ALA A 313 -19.47 -1.23 20.25
C ALA A 313 -18.40 -0.13 20.32
N ILE A 314 -18.07 0.37 19.13
CA ILE A 314 -17.36 1.63 18.90
C ILE A 314 -18.40 2.64 18.41
N ALA A 315 -18.47 3.82 19.02
CA ALA A 315 -19.34 4.90 18.59
C ALA A 315 -18.59 6.24 18.56
N PHE A 316 -18.75 6.99 17.48
CA PHE A 316 -18.13 8.30 17.31
C PHE A 316 -18.87 9.11 16.25
N SER A 317 -18.56 10.41 16.19
CA SER A 317 -18.99 11.30 15.13
C SER A 317 -17.79 11.82 14.38
N PHE A 318 -17.96 12.10 13.08
CA PHE A 318 -16.93 12.72 12.26
C PHE A 318 -17.56 13.67 11.26
N LYS A 319 -16.82 14.69 10.83
CA LYS A 319 -17.16 15.53 9.69
C LYS A 319 -16.32 15.10 8.49
N GLY A 320 -16.94 14.70 7.39
CA GLY A 320 -16.21 14.32 6.19
C GLY A 320 -16.97 13.36 5.28
N THR A 321 -16.29 12.84 4.25
CA THR A 321 -16.94 12.10 3.16
C THR A 321 -16.71 10.59 3.18
N THR A 322 -15.76 10.12 4.00
CA THR A 322 -15.35 8.72 4.06
C THR A 322 -14.88 8.34 5.45
N VAL A 323 -15.24 7.15 5.89
CA VAL A 323 -14.80 6.53 7.13
C VAL A 323 -14.63 5.01 6.94
N LYS A 324 -13.58 4.45 7.54
CA LYS A 324 -13.31 3.01 7.67
C LYS A 324 -12.63 2.76 9.00
N LEU A 325 -12.50 1.50 9.40
CA LEU A 325 -11.65 1.11 10.53
C LEU A 325 -10.45 0.31 10.04
N TYR A 326 -9.25 0.70 10.47
CA TYR A 326 -8.04 -0.08 10.25
C TYR A 326 -7.91 -1.10 11.38
N ASP A 327 -8.03 -2.38 11.04
CA ASP A 327 -8.32 -3.42 12.01
C ASP A 327 -7.59 -4.72 11.68
N ILE A 328 -7.85 -5.76 12.48
CA ILE A 328 -7.24 -7.09 12.34
C ILE A 328 -8.33 -8.13 12.16
N VAL A 329 -8.20 -8.93 11.10
CA VAL A 329 -8.97 -10.16 10.91
C VAL A 329 -8.13 -11.36 11.33
N GLY A 330 -8.78 -12.46 11.71
CA GLY A 330 -8.09 -13.69 12.08
C GLY A 330 -9.03 -14.82 12.49
N PRO A 331 -8.47 -15.94 12.95
CA PRO A 331 -9.21 -17.18 13.24
C PRO A 331 -10.44 -16.99 14.13
N ASP A 332 -10.31 -16.16 15.17
CA ASP A 332 -11.32 -15.86 16.18
C ASP A 332 -12.15 -14.60 15.86
N GLY A 333 -12.04 -14.08 14.64
CA GLY A 333 -12.75 -12.88 14.21
C GLY A 333 -14.27 -13.10 14.18
N GLY A 334 -15.01 -12.10 14.67
CA GLY A 334 -16.48 -12.11 14.65
C GLY A 334 -17.07 -11.52 13.37
N GLN A 335 -18.25 -10.93 13.51
CA GLN A 335 -18.82 -10.03 12.50
C GLN A 335 -19.18 -8.70 13.15
N ALA A 336 -19.14 -7.63 12.37
CA ALA A 336 -19.53 -6.30 12.81
C ALA A 336 -20.74 -5.80 12.04
N VAL A 337 -21.71 -5.20 12.72
CA VAL A 337 -22.77 -4.40 12.10
C VAL A 337 -22.39 -2.94 12.18
N VAL A 338 -22.37 -2.29 11.02
CA VAL A 338 -22.09 -0.87 10.90
C VAL A 338 -23.39 -0.11 10.77
N THR A 339 -23.57 0.93 11.56
CA THR A 339 -24.67 1.88 11.48
C THR A 339 -24.10 3.27 11.20
N VAL A 340 -24.57 3.91 10.14
CA VAL A 340 -24.22 5.30 9.79
C VAL A 340 -25.51 6.12 9.70
N ASP A 341 -25.57 7.22 10.45
CA ASP A 341 -26.74 8.11 10.52
C ASP A 341 -28.07 7.35 10.77
N GLY A 342 -28.02 6.44 11.73
CA GLY A 342 -29.16 5.59 12.12
C GLY A 342 -29.49 4.45 11.15
N LYS A 343 -28.77 4.31 10.03
CA LYS A 343 -29.01 3.24 9.04
C LYS A 343 -28.01 2.11 9.23
N ALA A 344 -28.51 0.97 9.71
CA ALA A 344 -27.71 -0.24 9.88
C ALA A 344 -27.50 -0.97 8.55
N GLY A 345 -26.27 -1.43 8.32
CA GLY A 345 -25.89 -2.30 7.22
C GLY A 345 -26.04 -3.78 7.57
N LYS A 346 -25.59 -4.65 6.66
CA LYS A 346 -25.50 -6.09 6.89
C LYS A 346 -24.28 -6.43 7.77
N PRO A 347 -24.29 -7.56 8.49
CA PRO A 347 -23.10 -8.07 9.17
C PRO A 347 -21.92 -8.21 8.20
N GLN A 348 -20.78 -7.64 8.59
CA GLN A 348 -19.52 -7.73 7.86
C GLN A 348 -18.57 -8.64 8.61
N PRO A 349 -18.16 -9.79 8.05
CA PRO A 349 -17.26 -10.71 8.73
C PRO A 349 -15.87 -10.09 8.89
N ARG A 350 -15.28 -10.26 10.08
CA ARG A 350 -13.84 -10.03 10.32
C ARG A 350 -13.06 -11.33 10.22
N PHE A 351 -13.45 -12.11 9.21
CA PHE A 351 -12.99 -13.44 8.90
C PHE A 351 -13.12 -13.67 7.40
N ASP A 352 -12.16 -14.37 6.80
CA ASP A 352 -12.18 -14.80 5.41
C ASP A 352 -11.41 -16.12 5.20
N SER A 353 -11.29 -16.56 3.94
CA SER A 353 -10.61 -17.82 3.56
C SER A 353 -9.11 -17.87 3.88
N TYR A 354 -8.51 -16.78 4.37
CA TYR A 354 -7.09 -16.68 4.73
C TYR A 354 -6.88 -16.55 6.24
N CYS A 355 -7.95 -16.52 7.04
CA CYS A 355 -7.90 -16.35 8.49
C CYS A 355 -7.45 -17.60 9.26
N SER A 356 -6.45 -18.33 8.77
CA SER A 356 -5.71 -19.31 9.59
C SER A 356 -4.69 -18.64 10.51
N TYR A 357 -4.43 -17.34 10.31
CA TYR A 357 -3.59 -16.46 11.12
C TYR A 357 -4.17 -15.03 11.14
N HIS A 358 -3.70 -14.18 12.05
CA HIS A 358 -4.11 -12.78 12.15
C HIS A 358 -3.38 -11.90 11.14
N ARG A 359 -4.10 -10.98 10.50
CA ARG A 359 -3.53 -10.04 9.52
C ARG A 359 -4.26 -8.70 9.55
N LEU A 360 -3.57 -7.65 9.10
CA LEU A 360 -4.16 -6.33 8.87
C LEU A 360 -5.26 -6.42 7.82
N ALA A 361 -6.32 -5.65 8.03
CA ALA A 361 -7.43 -5.53 7.12
C ALA A 361 -8.08 -4.14 7.27
N THR A 362 -9.13 -3.90 6.50
CA THR A 362 -9.94 -2.70 6.66
C THR A 362 -11.39 -3.14 6.78
N LEU A 363 -12.11 -2.59 7.76
CA LEU A 363 -13.55 -2.69 7.86
C LEU A 363 -14.16 -1.45 7.21
N HIS A 364 -14.91 -1.65 6.13
CA HIS A 364 -15.60 -0.55 5.46
C HIS A 364 -16.75 -0.04 6.35
N VAL A 365 -16.82 1.27 6.53
CA VAL A 365 -17.92 1.92 7.26
C VAL A 365 -18.81 2.70 6.28
N ALA A 366 -18.25 3.71 5.60
CA ALA A 366 -18.95 4.44 4.54
C ALA A 366 -17.97 5.21 3.63
N GLU A 367 -18.36 5.41 2.38
CA GLU A 367 -17.65 6.22 1.37
C GLU A 367 -18.67 7.02 0.55
N GLY A 368 -18.23 8.15 -0.03
CA GLY A 368 -19.08 8.97 -0.89
C GLY A 368 -20.19 9.71 -0.15
N LEU A 369 -20.01 9.97 1.15
CA LEU A 369 -20.93 10.77 1.94
C LEU A 369 -20.80 12.26 1.59
N PRO A 370 -21.86 13.08 1.81
CA PRO A 370 -21.72 14.53 1.82
C PRO A 370 -20.63 14.99 2.80
N ASP A 371 -19.98 16.12 2.55
CA ASP A 371 -19.05 16.71 3.53
C ASP A 371 -19.81 17.37 4.69
N ALA A 372 -20.34 16.53 5.59
CA ALA A 372 -21.17 16.91 6.72
C ALA A 372 -20.78 16.11 7.97
N VAL A 373 -21.41 16.42 9.09
CA VAL A 373 -21.26 15.63 10.32
C VAL A 373 -22.10 14.35 10.20
N HIS A 374 -21.46 13.22 10.44
CA HIS A 374 -22.05 11.89 10.43
C HIS A 374 -21.85 11.20 11.78
N THR A 375 -22.80 10.34 12.13
CA THR A 375 -22.72 9.48 13.32
C THR A 375 -22.43 8.05 12.91
N VAL A 376 -21.51 7.39 13.63
CA VAL A 376 -21.08 6.02 13.36
C VAL A 376 -21.23 5.18 14.62
N ARG A 377 -21.80 3.99 14.47
CA ARG A 377 -21.74 2.92 15.45
C ARG A 377 -21.33 1.61 14.78
N VAL A 378 -20.31 0.96 15.32
CA VAL A 378 -19.84 -0.37 14.87
C VAL A 378 -19.98 -1.33 16.04
N GLU A 379 -20.83 -2.35 15.89
CA GLU A 379 -21.22 -3.27 16.96
C GLU A 379 -20.86 -4.71 16.61
N ILE A 380 -20.37 -5.47 17.60
CA ILE A 380 -20.09 -6.90 17.45
C ILE A 380 -21.41 -7.67 17.36
N HIS A 381 -21.62 -8.36 16.24
CA HIS A 381 -22.80 -9.17 15.98
C HIS A 381 -22.81 -10.45 16.84
N PRO A 382 -23.98 -10.93 17.31
CA PRO A 382 -24.07 -12.16 18.11
C PRO A 382 -23.74 -13.43 17.33
N GLU A 383 -23.95 -13.45 16.02
CA GLU A 383 -23.66 -14.63 15.19
C GLU A 383 -22.21 -14.65 14.67
N GLN A 384 -21.65 -15.86 14.61
CA GLN A 384 -20.33 -16.12 14.04
C GLN A 384 -20.31 -15.96 12.51
N PRO A 385 -19.17 -15.58 11.90
CA PRO A 385 -18.98 -15.70 10.45
C PRO A 385 -18.97 -17.16 10.00
N LYS A 386 -19.29 -17.40 8.72
CA LYS A 386 -19.09 -18.72 8.11
C LYS A 386 -17.60 -19.04 8.04
N ARG A 387 -17.17 -20.15 8.65
CA ARG A 387 -15.75 -20.53 8.74
C ARG A 387 -15.35 -21.74 7.91
N ASP A 388 -16.32 -22.39 7.25
CA ASP A 388 -16.14 -23.68 6.58
C ASP A 388 -14.96 -23.68 5.60
N ALA A 389 -14.76 -22.60 4.86
CA ALA A 389 -13.68 -22.50 3.88
C ALA A 389 -12.28 -22.66 4.49
N VAL A 390 -12.04 -22.11 5.69
CA VAL A 390 -10.74 -22.22 6.38
C VAL A 390 -10.68 -23.50 7.19
N VAL A 391 -11.74 -23.79 7.94
CA VAL A 391 -11.79 -24.99 8.81
C VAL A 391 -11.58 -26.25 7.96
N ASN A 392 -12.24 -26.36 6.80
CA ASN A 392 -12.04 -27.52 5.92
C ASN A 392 -10.64 -27.61 5.32
N LYS A 393 -9.93 -26.49 5.16
CA LYS A 393 -8.55 -26.45 4.65
C LYS A 393 -7.52 -26.79 5.72
N GLU A 394 -7.82 -26.49 6.98
CA GLU A 394 -6.88 -26.61 8.10
C GLU A 394 -7.10 -27.87 8.95
N LYS A 395 -8.29 -28.49 8.92
CA LYS A 395 -8.68 -29.62 9.79
C LYS A 395 -7.76 -30.83 9.74
N ASP A 396 -7.14 -31.09 8.59
CA ASP A 396 -6.29 -32.27 8.37
C ASP A 396 -4.80 -31.98 8.65
N LYS A 397 -4.46 -30.75 9.06
CA LYS A 397 -3.08 -30.36 9.34
C LYS A 397 -2.68 -30.69 10.78
N PRO A 398 -1.41 -31.04 11.04
CA PRO A 398 -0.91 -31.23 12.39
C PRO A 398 -1.13 -29.99 13.27
N GLY A 399 -1.64 -30.19 14.49
CA GLY A 399 -1.88 -29.10 15.45
C GLY A 399 -3.17 -28.29 15.20
N PHE A 400 -4.08 -28.78 14.38
CA PHE A 400 -5.41 -28.18 14.24
C PHE A 400 -6.20 -28.24 15.57
N ASP A 401 -6.73 -27.09 15.99
CA ASP A 401 -7.66 -26.97 17.10
C ASP A 401 -8.90 -26.18 16.61
N PRO A 402 -10.10 -26.79 16.58
CA PRO A 402 -11.31 -26.08 16.15
C PRO A 402 -11.66 -24.90 17.05
N LYS A 403 -11.26 -24.91 18.33
CA LYS A 403 -11.54 -23.80 19.27
C LYS A 403 -10.81 -22.51 18.90
N LYS A 404 -9.70 -22.60 18.15
CA LYS A 404 -9.00 -21.44 17.58
C LYS A 404 -9.91 -20.61 16.67
N TYR A 405 -10.90 -21.26 16.08
CA TYR A 405 -11.89 -20.67 15.19
C TYR A 405 -13.23 -20.46 15.91
N ASP A 406 -13.24 -20.31 17.23
CA ASP A 406 -14.42 -19.88 17.97
C ASP A 406 -14.16 -18.53 18.63
N GLY A 407 -15.06 -17.56 18.40
CA GLY A 407 -14.87 -16.19 18.85
C GLY A 407 -15.53 -15.15 17.96
N THR A 408 -16.08 -14.12 18.60
CA THR A 408 -16.74 -12.95 18.03
C THR A 408 -15.84 -11.71 18.10
N VAL A 409 -14.53 -11.88 17.98
CA VAL A 409 -13.57 -10.83 18.33
C VAL A 409 -13.49 -9.74 17.25
N LEU A 410 -13.46 -8.48 17.67
CA LEU A 410 -13.14 -7.32 16.83
C LEU A 410 -11.92 -6.61 17.40
N ARG A 411 -10.93 -6.30 16.54
CA ARG A 411 -9.68 -5.64 16.94
C ARG A 411 -9.38 -4.45 16.04
N VAL A 412 -9.43 -3.25 16.59
CA VAL A 412 -9.30 -2.01 15.80
C VAL A 412 -8.15 -1.17 16.32
N GLY A 413 -7.31 -0.66 15.41
CA GLY A 413 -6.21 0.22 15.78
C GLY A 413 -6.38 1.69 15.36
N TRP A 414 -7.04 1.94 14.23
CA TRP A 414 -7.30 3.31 13.76
C TRP A 414 -8.69 3.47 13.17
N ILE A 415 -9.19 4.70 13.26
CA ILE A 415 -10.25 5.20 12.39
C ILE A 415 -9.55 5.81 11.16
N MET A 416 -9.90 5.34 9.97
CA MET A 416 -9.44 5.90 8.70
C MET A 416 -10.52 6.85 8.19
N LEU A 417 -10.21 8.12 7.96
CA LEU A 417 -11.21 9.10 7.56
C LEU A 417 -10.68 10.10 6.54
N VAL A 418 -11.58 10.62 5.71
CA VAL A 418 -11.35 11.80 4.86
C VAL A 418 -12.17 12.92 5.47
N GLY A 419 -11.54 13.73 6.33
CA GLY A 419 -12.24 14.68 7.20
C GLY A 419 -11.58 14.80 8.58
N GLU A 420 -12.40 14.94 9.63
CA GLU A 420 -11.95 14.99 11.02
C GLU A 420 -12.99 14.41 12.00
N LEU A 421 -12.53 13.91 13.15
CA LEU A 421 -13.42 13.53 14.25
C LEU A 421 -14.07 14.78 14.86
N VAL A 422 -15.33 14.68 15.29
CA VAL A 422 -16.00 15.74 16.04
C VAL A 422 -16.36 15.23 17.44
N GLN A 423 -16.27 16.11 18.43
CA GLN A 423 -16.60 15.81 19.82
C GLN A 423 -18.11 15.87 20.07
#